data_AF-A0A6B0DY91-F1
#
_entry.id   AF-A0A6B0DY91-F1
#
_cell.length_a   1.000
_cell.length_b   1.000
_cell.length_c   1.000
_cell.angle_alpha   90.00
_cell.angle_beta   90.00
_cell.angle_gamma   90.00
#
_symmetry.space_group_name_H-M   'P 1'
#
loop_
_entity.id
_entity.type
_entity.pdbx_description
1 polymer ?
#
loop_
_entity_poly.entity_id
_entity_poly.type
_entity_poly.pdbx_seq_one_letter_code
_entity_poly.pdbx_strand_id
1 'polypeptide(L)'
;MKKREHIVESAPESMGKICAICKGDKLLCGKSECPILAKYKSLLRIRSSIKEEIEGSSPPSIFVGRMGYPKVKVGPLAPPFHGDTEIMDSPEEWISMDIHEFIDMRISLIRGKRQVNIYDIQDPYVESLQEMLLSERHVELEEKFIKRPGFSIPLGDEIPPYGPSGELKSIKIFPGRTNFRIQKIYDDTDINASDALIELYSMGESLSRIQRALSAGMLGQWKYRKLVPTRWSITAVDSTISERLLQKVKNNETIDKIEIYESRKMENIFIVILLPYNWSYELVEGWYPGTLWNPYSQETFIISDYEFYYGRKDYASIGGCYYSARLAVAEHLVRRGRQATAIVLREALPSYILPVGVWNVRENVRNALNSRPIEFDDENSALNYVFSRFHIPKEVWIRNSKLLDFMLHQVKFHGLY
;
A
#
# COMPACT_ATOMS: atom_id res chain seq x y z
N MET A 1 13.11 -42.33 19.96
CA MET A 1 12.93 -40.89 20.16
C MET A 1 14.26 -40.18 20.00
N LYS A 2 14.55 -39.59 18.83
CA LYS A 2 15.75 -38.76 18.66
C LYS A 2 15.51 -37.43 19.39
N LYS A 3 16.31 -37.16 20.42
CA LYS A 3 16.38 -35.87 21.13
C LYS A 3 16.58 -34.75 20.09
N ARG A 4 15.67 -33.77 20.07
CA ARG A 4 15.85 -32.51 19.34
C ARG A 4 16.74 -31.61 20.19
N GLU A 5 18.05 -31.81 20.13
CA GLU A 5 19.03 -30.87 20.70
C GLU A 5 19.44 -29.88 19.61
N HIS A 6 18.59 -28.88 19.40
CA HIS A 6 18.98 -27.58 18.85
C HIS A 6 18.47 -26.51 19.81
N ILE A 7 19.09 -26.44 20.99
CA ILE A 7 18.94 -25.29 21.88
C ILE A 7 19.85 -24.21 21.29
N VAL A 8 19.24 -23.24 20.61
CA VAL A 8 19.96 -22.04 20.16
C VAL A 8 19.99 -21.09 21.36
N GLU A 9 21.08 -21.13 22.14
CA GLU A 9 21.27 -20.29 23.34
C GLU A 9 21.33 -18.77 23.04
N SER A 10 21.42 -18.38 21.78
CA SER A 10 21.41 -16.97 21.39
C SER A 10 20.74 -16.77 20.03
N ALA A 11 19.40 -16.75 20.03
CA ALA A 11 18.70 -16.03 18.97
C ALA A 11 19.17 -14.55 19.01
N PRO A 12 19.40 -13.88 17.85
CA PRO A 12 19.73 -12.46 17.82
C PRO A 12 18.73 -11.67 18.67
N GLU A 13 19.14 -10.53 19.24
CA GLU A 13 18.32 -9.62 20.08
C GLU A 13 17.10 -9.08 19.32
N SER A 14 16.16 -9.98 19.01
CA SER A 14 15.15 -9.84 17.97
C SER A 14 13.79 -10.23 18.51
N MET A 15 12.76 -9.68 17.89
CA MET A 15 11.33 -9.82 18.18
C MET A 15 10.87 -11.18 18.71
N GLY A 16 11.48 -12.27 18.23
CA GLY A 16 11.16 -13.63 18.66
C GLY A 16 11.36 -13.86 20.16
N LYS A 17 12.40 -13.28 20.78
CA LYS A 17 12.66 -13.43 22.22
C LYS A 17 11.63 -12.70 23.07
N ILE A 18 11.28 -11.46 22.70
CA ILE A 18 10.26 -10.67 23.42
C ILE A 18 8.89 -11.33 23.29
N CYS A 19 8.49 -11.74 22.08
CA CYS A 19 7.21 -12.42 21.88
C CYS A 19 7.13 -13.74 22.66
N ALA A 20 8.22 -14.51 22.76
CA ALA A 20 8.26 -15.75 23.53
C ALA A 20 8.05 -15.52 25.04
N ILE A 21 8.59 -14.43 25.59
CA ILE A 21 8.37 -14.02 27.00
C ILE A 21 6.97 -13.42 27.18
N CYS A 22 6.54 -12.63 26.21
CA CYS A 22 5.28 -11.89 26.20
C CYS A 22 4.07 -12.81 26.10
N LYS A 23 4.18 -13.97 25.43
CA LYS A 23 3.09 -14.95 25.18
C LYS A 23 1.78 -14.37 24.64
N GLY A 24 1.81 -13.15 24.13
CA GLY A 24 0.66 -12.40 23.62
C GLY A 24 -0.24 -11.76 24.67
N ASP A 25 -0.04 -12.02 25.96
CA ASP A 25 -0.87 -11.49 27.06
C ASP A 25 -0.25 -10.27 27.75
N LYS A 26 1.08 -10.22 27.85
CA LYS A 26 1.80 -9.15 28.56
C LYS A 26 2.01 -7.86 27.77
N LEU A 27 1.70 -7.86 26.47
CA LEU A 27 1.87 -6.73 25.55
C LEU A 27 3.24 -6.01 25.67
N LEU A 28 4.32 -6.78 25.85
CA LEU A 28 5.68 -6.25 26.05
C LEU A 28 6.21 -5.44 24.86
N CYS A 29 5.54 -5.53 23.70
CA CYS A 29 5.82 -4.68 22.55
C CYS A 29 5.14 -3.31 22.61
N GLY A 30 4.40 -2.96 23.67
CA GLY A 30 3.74 -1.65 23.82
C GLY A 30 2.45 -1.46 23.00
N LYS A 31 2.03 -2.48 22.27
CA LYS A 31 0.80 -2.48 21.45
C LYS A 31 -0.45 -2.68 22.30
N SER A 32 -1.58 -2.12 21.85
CA SER A 32 -2.88 -2.29 22.52
C SER A 32 -3.41 -3.73 22.48
N GLU A 33 -3.10 -4.49 21.42
CA GLU A 33 -3.38 -5.93 21.30
C GLU A 33 -2.19 -6.65 20.63
N CYS A 34 -2.01 -7.94 20.94
CA CYS A 34 -1.03 -8.79 20.27
C CYS A 34 -1.43 -9.07 18.79
N PRO A 35 -0.65 -8.61 17.80
CA PRO A 35 -0.97 -8.80 16.39
C PRO A 35 -0.95 -10.27 15.94
N ILE A 36 -0.12 -11.09 16.60
CA ILE A 36 -0.04 -12.54 16.35
C ILE A 36 -1.36 -13.21 16.75
N LEU A 37 -1.90 -12.86 17.92
CA LEU A 37 -3.18 -13.39 18.40
C LEU A 37 -4.35 -12.87 17.56
N ALA A 38 -4.34 -11.59 17.16
CA ALA A 38 -5.36 -11.05 16.26
C ALA A 38 -5.42 -11.84 14.95
N LYS A 39 -4.27 -12.06 14.28
CA LYS A 39 -4.19 -12.87 13.06
C LYS A 39 -4.60 -14.33 13.30
N TYR A 40 -4.22 -14.92 14.44
CA TYR A 40 -4.56 -16.30 14.77
C TYR A 40 -6.06 -16.49 15.03
N LYS A 41 -6.72 -15.54 15.72
CA LYS A 41 -8.17 -15.55 15.93
C LYS A 41 -8.93 -15.56 14.60
N SER A 42 -8.54 -14.69 13.66
CA SER A 42 -9.12 -14.65 12.31
C SER A 42 -8.90 -15.97 11.55
N LEU A 43 -7.69 -16.56 11.64
CA LEU A 43 -7.42 -17.86 11.03
C LEU A 43 -8.31 -18.97 11.57
N LEU A 44 -8.56 -19.01 12.88
CA LEU A 44 -9.40 -20.04 13.50
C LEU A 44 -10.82 -20.05 12.92
N ARG A 45 -11.35 -18.89 12.52
CA ARG A 45 -12.70 -18.76 11.93
C ARG A 45 -12.81 -19.46 10.57
N ILE A 46 -11.75 -19.45 9.78
CA ILE A 46 -11.73 -20.05 8.43
C ILE A 46 -11.07 -21.44 8.40
N ARG A 47 -10.49 -21.89 9.52
CA ARG A 47 -9.63 -23.09 9.55
C ARG A 47 -10.33 -24.34 9.04
N SER A 48 -11.60 -24.55 9.42
CA SER A 48 -12.40 -25.70 8.97
C SER A 48 -12.65 -25.71 7.46
N SER A 49 -12.68 -24.54 6.83
CA SER A 49 -12.92 -24.35 5.40
C SER A 49 -11.65 -24.52 4.54
N ILE A 50 -10.45 -24.38 5.13
CA ILE A 50 -9.19 -24.62 4.42
C ILE A 50 -9.00 -26.12 4.21
N LYS A 51 -9.23 -26.60 3.00
CA LYS A 51 -9.05 -28.00 2.56
C LYS A 51 -7.98 -28.10 1.46
N GLU A 52 -7.73 -29.30 0.94
CA GLU A 52 -6.86 -29.52 -0.22
C GLU A 52 -7.51 -29.12 -1.54
N GLU A 53 -8.84 -29.15 -1.59
CA GLU A 53 -9.65 -28.64 -2.68
C GLU A 53 -10.51 -27.50 -2.13
N ILE A 54 -10.43 -26.34 -2.76
CA ILE A 54 -11.12 -25.12 -2.35
C ILE A 54 -11.88 -24.58 -3.56
N GLU A 55 -13.13 -24.21 -3.31
CA GLU A 55 -14.01 -23.57 -4.27
C GLU A 55 -14.44 -22.22 -3.68
N GLY A 56 -14.53 -21.18 -4.51
CA GLY A 56 -15.00 -19.87 -4.09
C GLY A 56 -14.84 -18.79 -5.14
N SER A 57 -15.26 -17.57 -4.77
CA SER A 57 -15.30 -16.42 -5.67
C SER A 57 -14.10 -15.50 -5.45
N SER A 58 -13.20 -15.33 -6.43
CA SER A 58 -12.07 -14.37 -6.35
C SER A 58 -12.48 -12.96 -6.76
N PRO A 59 -11.99 -11.88 -6.09
CA PRO A 59 -12.18 -10.48 -6.49
C PRO A 59 -11.30 -10.04 -7.67
N PRO A 60 -11.37 -10.79 -8.78
CA PRO A 60 -10.27 -11.09 -9.70
C PRO A 60 -8.92 -10.54 -9.25
N SER A 61 -8.23 -11.32 -8.40
CA SER A 61 -6.98 -10.87 -7.80
C SER A 61 -5.87 -11.91 -7.90
N ILE A 62 -4.65 -11.42 -8.13
CA ILE A 62 -3.43 -12.21 -8.18
C ILE A 62 -2.40 -11.66 -7.21
N PHE A 63 -1.48 -12.53 -6.81
CA PHE A 63 -0.29 -12.13 -6.07
C PHE A 63 0.97 -12.64 -6.76
N VAL A 64 1.87 -11.72 -7.12
CA VAL A 64 3.18 -12.01 -7.69
C VAL A 64 4.24 -11.76 -6.64
N GLY A 65 4.88 -12.84 -6.17
CA GLY A 65 5.96 -12.76 -5.18
C GLY A 65 7.23 -12.13 -5.75
N ARG A 66 8.07 -11.58 -4.86
CA ARG A 66 9.42 -11.06 -5.19
C ARG A 66 10.56 -12.04 -4.91
N MET A 67 10.31 -13.05 -4.08
CA MET A 67 11.34 -14.00 -3.66
C MET A 67 11.64 -14.98 -4.79
N GLY A 68 12.93 -15.17 -5.08
CA GLY A 68 13.40 -16.06 -6.15
C GLY A 68 13.48 -15.43 -7.54
N TYR A 69 13.26 -14.11 -7.65
CA TYR A 69 13.31 -13.39 -8.94
C TYR A 69 14.58 -13.73 -9.73
N PRO A 70 14.48 -14.09 -11.03
CA PRO A 70 13.32 -13.97 -11.91
C PRO A 70 12.32 -15.15 -11.87
N LYS A 71 12.54 -16.20 -11.06
CA LYS A 71 11.57 -17.30 -10.89
C LYS A 71 10.71 -17.06 -9.66
N VAL A 72 9.52 -16.52 -9.87
CA VAL A 72 8.64 -16.04 -8.80
C VAL A 72 7.47 -16.98 -8.58
N LYS A 73 6.86 -16.92 -7.40
CA LYS A 73 5.59 -17.61 -7.11
C LYS A 73 4.43 -16.69 -7.44
N VAL A 74 3.52 -17.17 -8.27
CA VAL A 74 2.31 -16.46 -8.71
C VAL A 74 1.08 -17.32 -8.47
N GLY A 75 -0.04 -16.70 -8.12
CA GLY A 75 -1.34 -17.33 -8.16
C GLY A 75 -2.46 -16.41 -7.70
N PRO A 76 -3.70 -16.89 -7.75
CA PRO A 76 -4.87 -16.09 -7.41
C PRO A 76 -4.99 -15.89 -5.89
N LEU A 77 -5.86 -14.96 -5.52
CA LEU A 77 -6.35 -14.79 -4.15
C LEU A 77 -7.83 -15.16 -4.13
N ALA A 78 -8.20 -16.20 -3.36
CA ALA A 78 -9.56 -16.69 -3.31
C ALA A 78 -9.99 -17.05 -1.88
N PRO A 79 -11.17 -16.63 -1.42
CA PRO A 79 -11.74 -17.15 -0.20
C PRO A 79 -12.39 -18.52 -0.42
N PRO A 80 -12.54 -19.34 0.65
CA PRO A 80 -13.21 -20.64 0.57
C PRO A 80 -14.75 -20.51 0.69
N PHE A 81 -15.32 -19.51 0.01
CA PHE A 81 -16.76 -19.27 -0.04
C PHE A 81 -17.14 -18.56 -1.34
N HIS A 82 -18.42 -18.66 -1.71
CA HIS A 82 -19.00 -18.01 -2.88
C HIS A 82 -19.71 -16.70 -2.51
N GLY A 83 -19.73 -15.74 -3.43
CA GLY A 83 -20.47 -14.49 -3.28
C GLY A 83 -19.75 -13.28 -3.86
N ASP A 84 -20.27 -12.09 -3.56
CA ASP A 84 -19.60 -10.86 -3.96
C ASP A 84 -18.37 -10.60 -3.10
N THR A 85 -17.20 -10.84 -3.69
CA THR A 85 -15.92 -10.70 -3.01
C THR A 85 -15.16 -9.46 -3.44
N GLU A 86 -15.68 -8.61 -4.34
CA GLU A 86 -14.95 -7.48 -4.93
C GLU A 86 -14.30 -6.56 -3.91
N ILE A 87 -14.99 -6.30 -2.80
CA ILE A 87 -14.46 -5.51 -1.68
C ILE A 87 -13.15 -6.09 -1.16
N MET A 88 -12.94 -7.41 -1.22
CA MET A 88 -11.76 -8.07 -0.66
C MET A 88 -10.44 -7.69 -1.33
N ASP A 89 -10.46 -7.12 -2.54
CA ASP A 89 -9.28 -6.57 -3.21
C ASP A 89 -9.54 -5.21 -3.88
N SER A 90 -10.36 -4.38 -3.24
CA SER A 90 -10.65 -2.99 -3.65
C SER A 90 -10.19 -1.99 -2.58
N PRO A 91 -8.87 -1.71 -2.48
CA PRO A 91 -8.30 -0.82 -1.47
C PRO A 91 -8.91 0.58 -1.39
N GLU A 92 -9.42 1.08 -2.51
CA GLU A 92 -10.11 2.37 -2.60
C GLU A 92 -11.38 2.45 -1.73
N GLU A 93 -11.93 1.30 -1.31
CA GLU A 93 -13.16 1.21 -0.50
C GLU A 93 -12.89 0.89 0.98
N TRP A 94 -11.64 0.64 1.38
CA TRP A 94 -11.31 0.16 2.73
C TRP A 94 -11.17 1.27 3.79
N ILE A 95 -11.23 2.54 3.41
CA ILE A 95 -10.96 3.66 4.33
C ILE A 95 -11.95 3.74 5.50
N SER A 96 -13.17 3.22 5.33
CA SER A 96 -14.21 3.14 6.36
C SER A 96 -14.22 1.82 7.13
N MET A 97 -13.39 0.85 6.75
CA MET A 97 -13.34 -0.49 7.34
C MET A 97 -12.64 -0.47 8.71
N ASP A 98 -13.12 -1.29 9.63
CA ASP A 98 -12.42 -1.51 10.90
C ASP A 98 -11.15 -2.35 10.70
N ILE A 99 -10.15 -2.18 11.57
CA ILE A 99 -8.89 -2.93 11.48
C ILE A 99 -9.12 -4.45 11.61
N HIS A 100 -10.04 -4.92 12.45
CA HIS A 100 -10.32 -6.34 12.61
C HIS A 100 -11.06 -6.91 11.41
N GLU A 101 -12.03 -6.16 10.88
CA GLU A 101 -12.72 -6.51 9.64
C GLU A 101 -11.73 -6.64 8.47
N PHE A 102 -10.79 -5.69 8.35
CA PHE A 102 -9.71 -5.76 7.37
C PHE A 102 -8.83 -7.00 7.55
N ILE A 103 -8.42 -7.33 8.79
CA ILE A 103 -7.63 -8.53 9.06
C ILE A 103 -8.39 -9.80 8.66
N ASP A 104 -9.66 -9.91 9.07
CA ASP A 104 -10.51 -11.06 8.79
C ASP A 104 -10.67 -11.28 7.29
N MET A 105 -10.98 -10.20 6.57
CA MET A 105 -11.08 -10.18 5.11
C MET A 105 -9.77 -10.63 4.46
N ARG A 106 -8.64 -10.03 4.81
CA ARG A 106 -7.35 -10.37 4.17
C ARG A 106 -6.81 -11.74 4.53
N ILE A 107 -7.12 -12.27 5.72
CA ILE A 107 -6.75 -13.64 6.13
C ILE A 107 -7.62 -14.69 5.45
N SER A 108 -8.87 -14.37 5.12
CA SER A 108 -9.75 -15.28 4.40
C SER A 108 -9.32 -15.54 2.95
N LEU A 109 -8.50 -14.67 2.35
CA LEU A 109 -7.93 -14.87 1.00
C LEU A 109 -6.79 -15.89 1.01
N ILE A 110 -7.12 -17.11 0.59
CA ILE A 110 -6.18 -18.20 0.40
C ILE A 110 -5.40 -17.95 -0.90
N ARG A 111 -4.11 -18.29 -0.86
CA ARG A 111 -3.18 -18.02 -1.97
C ARG A 111 -2.72 -19.30 -2.63
N GLY A 112 -3.19 -19.51 -3.85
CA GLY A 112 -2.56 -20.39 -4.82
C GLY A 112 -1.14 -19.93 -5.15
N LYS A 113 -0.20 -20.87 -5.21
CA LYS A 113 1.18 -20.57 -5.63
C LYS A 113 1.66 -21.60 -6.62
N ARG A 114 2.12 -21.14 -7.78
CA ARG A 114 2.93 -21.89 -8.74
C ARG A 114 4.16 -21.08 -9.09
N GLN A 115 5.30 -21.74 -9.22
CA GLN A 115 6.54 -21.08 -9.61
C GLN A 115 6.58 -20.93 -11.13
N VAL A 116 6.83 -19.71 -11.60
CA VAL A 116 6.91 -19.34 -13.02
C VAL A 116 8.08 -18.39 -13.25
N ASN A 117 8.66 -18.38 -14.45
CA ASN A 117 9.58 -17.32 -14.84
C ASN A 117 8.77 -16.08 -15.22
N ILE A 118 9.23 -14.90 -14.84
CA ILE A 118 8.53 -13.64 -15.15
C ILE A 118 8.33 -13.39 -16.65
N TYR A 119 9.19 -13.95 -17.50
CA TYR A 119 9.14 -13.77 -18.95
C TYR A 119 8.17 -14.73 -19.64
N ASP A 120 7.69 -15.76 -18.95
CA ASP A 120 6.81 -16.79 -19.51
C ASP A 120 5.34 -16.33 -19.44
N ILE A 121 5.04 -15.16 -20.02
CA ILE A 121 3.70 -14.57 -20.01
C ILE A 121 2.67 -15.38 -20.82
N GLN A 122 3.14 -16.25 -21.72
CA GLN A 122 2.35 -17.17 -22.53
C GLN A 122 2.24 -18.57 -21.90
N ASP A 123 2.71 -18.77 -20.66
CA ASP A 123 2.44 -20.01 -19.95
C ASP A 123 0.91 -20.13 -19.76
N PRO A 124 0.28 -21.27 -20.10
CA PRO A 124 -1.18 -21.41 -20.03
C PRO A 124 -1.77 -21.12 -18.63
N TYR A 125 -0.99 -21.34 -17.57
CA TYR A 125 -1.42 -20.94 -16.22
C TYR A 125 -1.37 -19.42 -16.04
N VAL A 126 -0.35 -18.73 -16.56
CA VAL A 126 -0.31 -17.26 -16.53
C VAL A 126 -1.44 -16.65 -17.37
N GLU A 127 -1.70 -17.19 -18.56
CA GLU A 127 -2.82 -16.77 -19.41
C GLU A 127 -4.17 -16.93 -18.69
N SER A 128 -4.40 -18.06 -18.00
CA SER A 128 -5.63 -18.26 -17.22
C SER A 128 -5.81 -17.20 -16.11
N LEU A 129 -4.71 -16.74 -15.48
CA LEU A 129 -4.75 -15.66 -14.50
C LEU A 129 -5.01 -14.30 -15.15
N GLN A 130 -4.50 -14.07 -16.36
CA GLN A 130 -4.79 -12.84 -17.12
C GLN A 130 -6.26 -12.81 -17.55
N GLU A 131 -6.82 -13.92 -18.02
CA GLU A 131 -8.26 -14.05 -18.32
C GLU A 131 -9.14 -13.77 -17.10
N MET A 132 -8.74 -14.26 -15.91
CA MET A 132 -9.38 -13.89 -14.66
C MET A 132 -9.37 -12.38 -14.43
N LEU A 133 -8.21 -11.73 -14.58
CA LEU A 133 -8.07 -10.29 -14.35
C LEU A 133 -8.79 -9.41 -15.38
N LEU A 134 -9.10 -9.96 -16.56
CA LEU A 134 -9.97 -9.33 -17.54
C LEU A 134 -11.43 -9.32 -17.09
N SER A 135 -11.82 -10.05 -16.05
CA SER A 135 -13.20 -10.05 -15.55
C SER A 135 -13.53 -8.74 -14.82
N GLU A 136 -14.70 -8.18 -15.12
CA GLU A 136 -15.22 -6.95 -14.50
C GLU A 136 -15.54 -7.16 -13.01
N ARG A 137 -16.11 -8.34 -12.69
CA ARG A 137 -16.60 -8.73 -11.37
C ARG A 137 -15.89 -9.97 -10.83
N HIS A 138 -16.25 -10.38 -9.62
CA HIS A 138 -15.76 -11.63 -9.01
C HIS A 138 -15.91 -12.83 -9.96
N VAL A 139 -14.95 -13.77 -9.88
CA VAL A 139 -14.94 -14.99 -10.69
C VAL A 139 -15.00 -16.23 -9.83
N GLU A 140 -15.67 -17.26 -10.32
CA GLU A 140 -15.64 -18.57 -9.68
C GLU A 140 -14.33 -19.29 -10.00
N LEU A 141 -13.76 -19.96 -9.01
CA LEU A 141 -12.59 -20.81 -9.22
C LEU A 141 -12.60 -22.05 -8.33
N GLU A 142 -11.96 -23.09 -8.84
CA GLU A 142 -11.65 -24.33 -8.14
C GLU A 142 -10.12 -24.46 -8.06
N GLU A 143 -9.57 -24.48 -6.85
CA GLU A 143 -8.15 -24.70 -6.59
C GLU A 143 -7.92 -26.08 -5.96
N LYS A 144 -7.05 -26.88 -6.56
CA LYS A 144 -6.54 -28.11 -5.94
C LYS A 144 -5.08 -27.92 -5.56
N PHE A 145 -4.75 -28.17 -4.30
CA PHE A 145 -3.42 -28.02 -3.75
C PHE A 145 -2.70 -29.37 -3.65
N ILE A 146 -1.37 -29.38 -3.72
CA ILE A 146 -0.56 -30.58 -3.48
C ILE A 146 -0.73 -31.06 -2.03
N LYS A 147 -0.87 -30.11 -1.11
CA LYS A 147 -1.14 -30.31 0.31
C LYS A 147 -2.01 -29.17 0.79
N ARG A 148 -2.74 -29.40 1.88
CA ARG A 148 -3.55 -28.37 2.54
C ARG A 148 -2.75 -27.06 2.70
N PRO A 149 -3.29 -25.90 2.27
CA PRO A 149 -2.65 -24.61 2.43
C PRO A 149 -2.19 -24.38 3.88
N GLY A 150 -0.92 -24.06 4.03
CA GLY A 150 -0.32 -23.76 5.32
C GLY A 150 -0.48 -22.30 5.67
N PHE A 151 -0.75 -22.02 6.94
CA PHE A 151 -0.65 -20.67 7.47
C PHE A 151 0.70 -20.50 8.17
N SER A 152 1.57 -19.71 7.55
CA SER A 152 2.74 -19.18 8.25
C SER A 152 2.36 -17.79 8.76
N ILE A 153 2.50 -17.53 10.05
CA ILE A 153 2.57 -16.16 10.56
C ILE A 153 4.01 -15.74 10.32
N PRO A 154 4.34 -14.95 9.28
CA PRO A 154 5.67 -14.38 9.20
C PRO A 154 5.89 -13.54 10.45
N LEU A 155 6.90 -13.91 11.23
CA LEU A 155 7.45 -13.07 12.29
C LEU A 155 8.29 -12.00 11.59
N GLY A 156 7.60 -10.97 11.10
CA GLY A 156 8.21 -9.87 10.37
C GLY A 156 7.26 -8.70 10.31
N ASP A 157 7.75 -7.54 10.72
CA ASP A 157 6.95 -6.34 10.94
C ASP A 157 6.47 -5.67 9.65
N GLU A 158 6.92 -6.10 8.47
CA GLU A 158 6.68 -5.37 7.24
C GLU A 158 5.52 -5.87 6.38
N ILE A 159 4.85 -6.94 6.81
CA ILE A 159 4.05 -7.78 5.93
C ILE A 159 2.57 -7.65 6.30
N PRO A 160 1.72 -7.11 5.40
CA PRO A 160 0.27 -7.07 5.58
C PRO A 160 -0.32 -8.41 5.99
N PRO A 161 -1.53 -8.45 6.58
CA PRO A 161 -2.19 -9.73 6.83
C PRO A 161 -2.36 -10.45 5.50
N TYR A 162 -1.85 -11.68 5.43
CA TYR A 162 -2.06 -12.58 4.28
C TYR A 162 -2.72 -13.84 4.79
N GLY A 163 -3.65 -14.37 4.00
CA GLY A 163 -4.20 -15.67 4.26
C GLY A 163 -3.22 -16.83 4.02
N PRO A 164 -3.69 -18.04 4.34
CA PRO A 164 -2.98 -19.29 4.10
C PRO A 164 -2.50 -19.41 2.66
N SER A 165 -1.50 -20.25 2.43
CA SER A 165 -1.01 -20.47 1.08
C SER A 165 -0.55 -21.90 0.86
N GLY A 166 -0.75 -22.40 -0.36
CA GLY A 166 -0.35 -23.73 -0.76
C GLY A 166 0.19 -23.75 -2.19
N GLU A 167 0.91 -24.81 -2.53
CA GLU A 167 1.34 -25.07 -3.90
C GLU A 167 0.19 -25.69 -4.69
N LEU A 168 -0.11 -25.11 -5.86
CA LEU A 168 -1.21 -25.57 -6.71
C LEU A 168 -0.83 -26.84 -7.47
N LYS A 169 -1.72 -27.82 -7.44
CA LYS A 169 -1.73 -29.00 -8.30
C LYS A 169 -2.48 -28.70 -9.60
N SER A 170 -3.65 -28.05 -9.50
CA SER A 170 -4.44 -27.58 -10.63
C SER A 170 -5.33 -26.42 -10.22
N ILE A 171 -5.74 -25.62 -11.19
CA ILE A 171 -6.71 -24.54 -11.01
C ILE A 171 -7.68 -24.58 -12.18
N LYS A 172 -8.96 -24.31 -11.90
CA LYS A 172 -9.97 -24.06 -12.91
C LYS A 172 -10.63 -22.73 -12.60
N ILE A 173 -10.63 -21.83 -13.58
CA ILE A 173 -11.18 -20.49 -13.46
C ILE A 173 -12.38 -20.44 -14.39
N PHE A 174 -13.46 -19.80 -13.93
CA PHE A 174 -14.63 -19.51 -14.73
C PHE A 174 -14.73 -17.99 -14.91
N PRO A 175 -14.11 -17.42 -15.95
CA PRO A 175 -14.10 -15.98 -16.18
C PRO A 175 -15.52 -15.43 -16.33
N GLY A 176 -15.72 -14.22 -15.83
CA GLY A 176 -16.98 -13.50 -15.93
C GLY A 176 -17.05 -12.62 -17.18
N ARG A 177 -17.92 -11.61 -17.11
CA ARG A 177 -17.98 -10.56 -18.14
C ARG A 177 -16.66 -9.80 -18.21
N THR A 178 -16.18 -9.54 -19.42
CA THR A 178 -14.91 -8.84 -19.65
C THR A 178 -15.00 -7.33 -19.38
N ASN A 179 -14.00 -6.78 -18.69
CA ASN A 179 -13.71 -5.36 -18.61
C ASN A 179 -13.04 -4.91 -19.92
N PHE A 180 -13.83 -4.26 -20.79
CA PHE A 180 -13.37 -3.79 -22.09
C PHE A 180 -12.25 -2.74 -22.03
N ARG A 181 -12.13 -1.98 -20.93
CA ARG A 181 -11.08 -0.96 -20.80
C ARG A 181 -9.71 -1.62 -20.63
N ILE A 182 -9.63 -2.62 -19.75
CA ILE A 182 -8.40 -3.41 -19.55
C ILE A 182 -8.12 -4.25 -20.80
N GLN A 183 -9.14 -4.90 -21.37
CA GLN A 183 -8.98 -5.70 -22.59
C GLN A 183 -8.41 -4.88 -23.74
N LYS A 184 -8.96 -3.70 -24.01
CA LYS A 184 -8.48 -2.81 -25.09
C LYS A 184 -6.97 -2.55 -24.99
N ILE A 185 -6.47 -2.27 -23.78
CA ILE A 185 -5.06 -1.98 -23.54
C ILE A 185 -4.20 -3.25 -23.51
N TYR A 186 -4.77 -4.37 -23.06
CA TYR A 186 -4.11 -5.68 -23.12
C TYR A 186 -3.91 -6.15 -24.57
N ASP A 187 -4.89 -5.89 -25.45
CA ASP A 187 -4.82 -6.27 -26.87
C ASP A 187 -3.88 -5.35 -27.68
N ASP A 188 -3.61 -4.14 -27.19
CA ASP A 188 -2.61 -3.24 -27.78
C ASP A 188 -1.19 -3.70 -27.41
N THR A 189 -0.51 -4.32 -28.38
CA THR A 189 0.83 -4.88 -28.20
C THR A 189 1.96 -3.87 -28.45
N ASP A 190 1.65 -2.66 -28.91
CA ASP A 190 2.64 -1.64 -29.29
C ASP A 190 2.71 -0.47 -28.30
N ILE A 191 1.68 -0.29 -27.49
CA ILE A 191 1.63 0.74 -26.44
C ILE A 191 2.76 0.57 -25.42
N ASN A 192 3.41 1.66 -25.05
CA ASN A 192 4.36 1.65 -23.93
C ASN A 192 3.63 1.45 -22.60
N ALA A 193 4.25 0.74 -21.67
CA ALA A 193 3.64 0.45 -20.37
C ALA A 193 3.24 1.75 -19.64
N SER A 194 4.07 2.79 -19.68
CA SER A 194 3.75 4.07 -19.07
C SER A 194 2.49 4.71 -19.65
N ASP A 195 2.32 4.69 -20.97
CA ASP A 195 1.16 5.29 -21.63
C ASP A 195 -0.11 4.44 -21.39
N ALA A 196 0.02 3.12 -21.38
CA ALA A 196 -1.05 2.19 -21.00
C ALA A 196 -1.58 2.48 -19.58
N LEU A 197 -0.70 2.75 -18.61
CA LEU A 197 -1.09 3.13 -17.25
C LEU A 197 -1.88 4.44 -17.22
N ILE A 198 -1.41 5.46 -17.95
CA ILE A 198 -2.09 6.76 -18.03
C ILE A 198 -3.44 6.65 -18.75
N GLU A 199 -3.52 5.86 -19.83
CA GLU A 199 -4.75 5.67 -20.59
C GLU A 199 -5.82 4.99 -19.73
N LEU A 200 -5.51 3.87 -19.09
CA LEU A 200 -6.44 3.19 -18.16
C LEU A 200 -6.92 4.12 -17.04
N TYR A 201 -5.99 4.86 -16.42
CA TYR A 201 -6.33 5.83 -15.39
C TYR A 201 -7.27 6.93 -15.93
N SER A 202 -7.01 7.46 -17.12
CA SER A 202 -7.85 8.48 -17.76
C SER A 202 -9.24 7.99 -18.15
N MET A 203 -9.38 6.69 -18.43
CA MET A 203 -10.67 6.04 -18.67
C MET A 203 -11.46 5.75 -17.39
N GLY A 204 -10.91 6.07 -16.21
CA GLY A 204 -11.55 5.88 -14.92
C GLY A 204 -11.45 4.45 -14.36
N GLU A 205 -10.43 3.68 -14.76
CA GLU A 205 -10.14 2.41 -14.08
C GLU A 205 -9.54 2.62 -12.69
N SER A 206 -9.87 1.71 -11.76
CA SER A 206 -9.33 1.79 -10.40
C SER A 206 -7.83 1.52 -10.39
N LEU A 207 -7.09 2.21 -9.50
CA LEU A 207 -5.65 2.04 -9.40
C LEU A 207 -5.29 0.60 -9.06
N SER A 208 -6.06 -0.04 -8.18
CA SER A 208 -5.89 -1.45 -7.81
C SER A 208 -6.00 -2.39 -9.01
N ARG A 209 -6.96 -2.18 -9.93
CA ARG A 209 -7.07 -2.96 -11.18
C ARG A 209 -5.88 -2.72 -12.10
N ILE A 210 -5.45 -1.48 -12.27
CA ILE A 210 -4.28 -1.12 -13.08
C ILE A 210 -2.99 -1.77 -12.52
N GLN A 211 -2.81 -1.74 -11.19
CA GLN A 211 -1.69 -2.37 -10.50
C GLN A 211 -1.66 -3.89 -10.70
N ARG A 212 -2.82 -4.55 -10.64
CA ARG A 212 -2.96 -5.99 -10.92
C ARG A 212 -2.64 -6.32 -12.38
N ALA A 213 -3.17 -5.56 -13.34
CA ALA A 213 -2.89 -5.75 -14.76
C ALA A 213 -1.37 -5.61 -15.05
N LEU A 214 -0.71 -4.60 -14.47
CA LEU A 214 0.74 -4.45 -14.58
C LEU A 214 1.48 -5.64 -13.93
N SER A 215 1.05 -6.07 -12.74
CA SER A 215 1.63 -7.22 -12.03
C SER A 215 1.55 -8.52 -12.84
N ALA A 216 0.45 -8.71 -13.57
CA ALA A 216 0.20 -9.86 -14.43
C ALA A 216 0.93 -9.82 -15.78
N GLY A 217 1.69 -8.75 -16.06
CA GLY A 217 2.38 -8.58 -17.33
C GLY A 217 1.43 -8.28 -18.50
N MET A 218 0.25 -7.71 -18.22
CA MET A 218 -0.75 -7.41 -19.25
C MET A 218 -0.49 -6.08 -19.98
N LEU A 219 0.37 -5.22 -19.45
CA LEU A 219 0.54 -3.85 -19.94
C LEU A 219 1.91 -3.63 -20.57
N GLY A 220 1.93 -2.90 -21.67
CA GLY A 220 3.13 -2.49 -22.39
C GLY A 220 3.40 -3.28 -23.66
N GLN A 221 4.52 -2.97 -24.33
CA GLN A 221 4.90 -3.59 -25.59
C GLN A 221 5.10 -5.10 -25.41
N TRP A 222 4.60 -5.88 -26.35
CA TRP A 222 4.60 -7.35 -26.29
C TRP A 222 5.96 -7.93 -25.88
N LYS A 223 7.04 -7.51 -26.56
CA LYS A 223 8.42 -7.98 -26.30
C LYS A 223 8.99 -7.63 -24.92
N TYR A 224 8.35 -6.73 -24.18
CA TYR A 224 8.80 -6.26 -22.86
C TYR A 224 7.82 -6.61 -21.73
N ARG A 225 6.67 -7.22 -22.06
CA ARG A 225 5.72 -7.71 -21.06
C ARG A 225 6.38 -8.79 -20.21
N LYS A 226 6.18 -8.67 -18.90
CA LYS A 226 6.69 -9.60 -17.90
C LYS A 226 5.85 -9.49 -16.64
N LEU A 227 5.82 -10.56 -15.85
CA LEU A 227 5.25 -10.51 -14.51
C LEU A 227 6.08 -9.56 -13.63
N VAL A 228 5.39 -8.66 -12.93
CA VAL A 228 6.00 -7.70 -12.01
C VAL A 228 5.53 -8.03 -10.59
N PRO A 229 6.44 -8.21 -9.62
CA PRO A 229 6.05 -8.40 -8.23
C PRO A 229 5.05 -7.34 -7.76
N THR A 230 3.98 -7.77 -7.08
CA THR A 230 2.84 -6.89 -6.76
C THR A 230 3.27 -5.63 -6.00
N ARG A 231 4.25 -5.75 -5.09
CA ARG A 231 4.82 -4.59 -4.36
C ARG A 231 5.46 -3.56 -5.31
N TRP A 232 6.13 -4.02 -6.36
CA TRP A 232 6.76 -3.13 -7.35
C TRP A 232 5.72 -2.52 -8.29
N SER A 233 4.68 -3.28 -8.66
CA SER A 233 3.58 -2.75 -9.48
C SER A 233 2.86 -1.60 -8.78
N ILE A 234 2.58 -1.71 -7.48
CA ILE A 234 1.94 -0.63 -6.71
C ILE A 234 2.75 0.67 -6.84
N THR A 235 4.05 0.62 -6.53
CA THR A 235 4.90 1.80 -6.62
C THR A 235 5.06 2.31 -8.05
N ALA A 236 5.24 1.42 -9.03
CA ALA A 236 5.43 1.79 -10.42
C ALA A 236 4.20 2.53 -10.99
N VAL A 237 3.00 2.03 -10.70
CA VAL A 237 1.74 2.70 -11.09
C VAL A 237 1.62 4.05 -10.42
N ASP A 238 1.80 4.10 -9.09
CA ASP A 238 1.61 5.34 -8.34
C ASP A 238 2.63 6.43 -8.74
N SER A 239 3.89 6.05 -8.98
CA SER A 239 4.94 6.96 -9.45
C SER A 239 4.64 7.50 -10.85
N THR A 240 4.29 6.61 -11.79
CA THR A 240 4.07 6.98 -13.20
C THR A 240 2.88 7.91 -13.34
N ILE A 241 1.76 7.60 -12.68
CA ILE A 241 0.55 8.43 -12.75
C ILE A 241 0.82 9.77 -12.06
N SER A 242 1.42 9.77 -10.87
CA SER A 242 1.72 11.02 -10.17
C SER A 242 2.63 11.93 -10.99
N GLU A 243 3.69 11.42 -11.62
CA GLU A 243 4.56 12.22 -12.51
C GLU A 243 3.81 12.87 -13.66
N ARG A 244 2.93 12.11 -14.34
CA ARG A 244 2.12 12.65 -15.44
C ARG A 244 1.15 13.73 -14.96
N LEU A 245 0.54 13.56 -13.79
CA LEU A 245 -0.34 14.57 -13.21
C LEU A 245 0.43 15.83 -12.80
N LEU A 246 1.62 15.66 -12.22
CA LEU A 246 2.46 16.78 -11.78
C LEU A 246 2.97 17.65 -12.94
N GLN A 247 3.15 17.09 -14.14
CA GLN A 247 3.40 17.90 -15.34
C GLN A 247 2.29 18.89 -15.64
N LYS A 248 1.03 18.56 -15.32
CA LYS A 248 -0.11 19.47 -15.44
C LYS A 248 -0.16 20.48 -14.30
N VAL A 249 0.03 20.01 -13.07
CA VAL A 249 0.02 20.85 -11.85
C VAL A 249 1.06 21.97 -11.94
N LYS A 250 2.27 21.66 -12.42
CA LYS A 250 3.40 22.58 -12.46
C LYS A 250 3.22 23.82 -13.34
N ASN A 251 2.21 23.80 -14.22
CA ASN A 251 1.87 24.89 -15.13
C ASN A 251 0.71 25.75 -14.63
N ASN A 252 0.12 25.41 -13.48
CA ASN A 252 -1.00 26.13 -12.91
C ASN A 252 -0.52 27.22 -11.93
N GLU A 253 -1.38 28.22 -11.70
CA GLU A 253 -1.19 29.20 -10.64
C GLU A 253 -1.20 28.54 -9.25
N THR A 254 -0.49 29.14 -8.30
CA THR A 254 -0.49 28.67 -6.91
C THR A 254 -1.84 28.87 -6.24
N ILE A 255 -2.08 28.15 -5.14
CA ILE A 255 -3.17 28.50 -4.21
C ILE A 255 -2.89 29.85 -3.53
N ASP A 256 -3.92 30.46 -2.96
CA ASP A 256 -3.84 31.82 -2.39
C ASP A 256 -3.48 31.85 -0.90
N LYS A 257 -3.83 30.78 -0.16
CA LYS A 257 -3.69 30.68 1.30
C LYS A 257 -3.05 29.37 1.71
N ILE A 258 -2.62 29.29 2.97
CA ILE A 258 -2.20 28.02 3.57
C ILE A 258 -3.44 27.20 3.87
N GLU A 259 -3.52 26.00 3.31
CA GLU A 259 -4.65 25.08 3.51
C GLU A 259 -4.18 23.85 4.30
N ILE A 260 -4.88 23.53 5.39
CA ILE A 260 -4.61 22.34 6.20
C ILE A 260 -5.79 21.37 6.11
N TYR A 261 -5.48 20.11 5.81
CA TYR A 261 -6.43 19.01 5.71
C TYR A 261 -6.06 17.91 6.71
N GLU A 262 -7.06 17.23 7.27
CA GLU A 262 -6.85 16.22 8.30
C GLU A 262 -7.62 14.93 8.00
N SER A 263 -7.00 13.78 8.24
CA SER A 263 -7.66 12.47 8.27
C SER A 263 -7.19 11.68 9.48
N ARG A 264 -8.15 11.07 10.20
CA ARG A 264 -7.89 10.13 11.29
C ARG A 264 -8.64 8.84 11.02
N LYS A 265 -7.93 7.83 10.52
CA LYS A 265 -8.48 6.49 10.24
C LYS A 265 -7.45 5.42 10.55
N MET A 266 -7.93 4.24 10.94
CA MET A 266 -7.10 3.07 11.25
C MET A 266 -5.92 3.40 12.16
N GLU A 267 -6.14 4.17 13.24
CA GLU A 267 -5.09 4.54 14.19
C GLU A 267 -3.90 5.30 13.59
N ASN A 268 -4.14 6.03 12.49
CA ASN A 268 -3.18 6.94 11.89
C ASN A 268 -3.77 8.35 11.83
N ILE A 269 -2.94 9.34 12.13
CA ILE A 269 -3.25 10.76 11.94
C ILE A 269 -2.47 11.22 10.71
N PHE A 270 -3.18 11.72 9.71
CA PHE A 270 -2.61 12.35 8.53
C PHE A 270 -2.97 13.83 8.52
N ILE A 271 -1.97 14.68 8.32
CA ILE A 271 -2.16 16.10 8.06
C ILE A 271 -1.50 16.42 6.72
N VAL A 272 -2.26 17.04 5.82
CA VAL A 272 -1.75 17.54 4.55
C VAL A 272 -1.75 19.06 4.63
N ILE A 273 -0.59 19.65 4.45
CA ILE A 273 -0.38 21.10 4.41
C ILE A 273 -0.12 21.48 2.97
N LEU A 274 -0.96 22.34 2.40
CA LEU A 274 -0.70 22.97 1.10
C LEU A 274 -0.31 24.42 1.33
N LEU A 275 0.84 24.81 0.78
CA LEU A 275 1.39 26.15 0.87
C LEU A 275 1.28 26.87 -0.48
N PRO A 276 1.09 28.21 -0.50
CA PRO A 276 0.95 29.03 -1.70
C PRO A 276 2.29 29.27 -2.42
N TYR A 277 3.01 28.20 -2.70
CA TYR A 277 4.31 28.20 -3.37
C TYR A 277 4.32 27.20 -4.55
N ASN A 278 5.33 27.32 -5.41
CA ASN A 278 5.53 26.39 -6.51
C ASN A 278 5.68 24.94 -6.02
N TRP A 279 5.43 23.96 -6.90
CA TRP A 279 5.47 22.55 -6.53
C TRP A 279 6.77 22.18 -5.83
N SER A 280 6.62 21.64 -4.63
CA SER A 280 7.60 20.86 -3.87
C SER A 280 6.79 19.92 -3.01
N TYR A 281 7.32 18.75 -2.69
CA TYR A 281 6.57 17.74 -1.96
C TYR A 281 7.43 17.01 -0.95
N GLU A 282 6.89 16.82 0.25
CA GLU A 282 7.53 16.04 1.31
C GLU A 282 6.51 15.12 1.99
N LEU A 283 6.96 13.90 2.31
CA LEU A 283 6.27 13.00 3.22
C LEU A 283 7.17 12.76 4.43
N VAL A 284 6.62 13.01 5.62
CA VAL A 284 7.26 12.71 6.90
C VAL A 284 6.41 11.71 7.65
N GLU A 285 7.00 10.57 8.01
CA GLU A 285 6.32 9.52 8.78
C GLU A 285 6.97 9.38 10.16
N GLY A 286 6.16 9.45 11.21
CA GLY A 286 6.56 9.27 12.60
C GLY A 286 5.93 8.03 13.23
N TRP A 287 6.76 7.24 13.92
CA TRP A 287 6.38 5.98 14.55
C TRP A 287 6.78 5.94 16.02
N TYR A 288 5.79 5.73 16.90
CA TYR A 288 6.02 5.64 18.34
C TYR A 288 6.88 4.44 18.74
N PRO A 289 7.64 4.55 19.85
CA PRO A 289 8.15 3.39 20.59
C PRO A 289 7.09 2.29 20.73
N GLY A 290 7.46 1.05 20.42
CA GLY A 290 6.56 -0.11 20.48
C GLY A 290 5.61 -0.25 19.28
N THR A 291 5.59 0.72 18.37
CA THR A 291 4.90 0.52 17.09
C THR A 291 5.69 -0.41 16.17
N LEU A 292 5.01 -0.87 15.14
CA LEU A 292 5.52 -1.83 14.17
C LEU A 292 6.86 -1.42 13.53
N TRP A 293 7.03 -0.13 13.26
CA TRP A 293 8.22 0.41 12.59
C TRP A 293 9.21 1.04 13.56
N ASN A 294 8.95 0.92 14.86
CA ASN A 294 9.82 1.38 15.93
C ASN A 294 9.68 0.52 17.21
N PRO A 295 9.93 -0.81 17.13
CA PRO A 295 9.54 -1.75 18.18
C PRO A 295 10.42 -1.71 19.44
N TYR A 296 11.66 -1.22 19.35
CA TYR A 296 12.65 -1.31 20.44
C TYR A 296 13.25 0.02 20.87
N SER A 297 13.04 1.10 20.11
CA SER A 297 13.52 2.40 20.54
C SER A 297 12.64 2.91 21.69
N GLN A 298 13.25 3.66 22.61
CA GLN A 298 12.51 4.49 23.56
C GLN A 298 12.17 5.87 22.98
N GLU A 299 12.73 6.20 21.82
CA GLU A 299 12.50 7.46 21.10
C GLU A 299 11.64 7.24 19.87
N THR A 300 10.88 8.26 19.46
CA THR A 300 10.08 8.22 18.22
C THR A 300 10.98 8.16 17.00
N PHE A 301 10.78 7.17 16.13
CA PHE A 301 11.46 7.09 14.84
C PHE A 301 10.72 7.97 13.83
N ILE A 302 11.46 8.88 13.17
CA ILE A 302 10.93 9.71 12.09
C ILE A 302 11.79 9.49 10.85
N ILE A 303 11.14 9.36 9.70
CA ILE A 303 11.78 9.39 8.39
C ILE A 303 11.13 10.48 7.54
N SER A 304 11.93 11.10 6.68
CA SER A 304 11.43 12.05 5.70
C SER A 304 12.06 11.83 4.35
N ASP A 305 11.27 12.11 3.32
CA ASP A 305 11.65 12.10 1.93
C ASP A 305 10.97 13.28 1.24
N TYR A 306 11.72 14.00 0.41
CA TYR A 306 11.22 15.21 -0.25
C TYR A 306 11.68 15.33 -1.70
N GLU A 307 10.99 16.20 -2.44
CA GLU A 307 11.34 16.64 -3.78
C GLU A 307 11.04 18.13 -3.96
N PHE A 308 11.89 18.83 -4.71
CA PHE A 308 11.61 20.19 -5.15
C PHE A 308 10.90 20.18 -6.51
N TYR A 309 10.82 21.34 -7.16
CA TYR A 309 10.14 21.53 -8.43
C TYR A 309 10.55 20.53 -9.53
N TYR A 310 11.81 20.11 -9.61
CA TYR A 310 12.29 19.18 -10.62
C TYR A 310 12.12 17.69 -10.27
N GLY A 311 11.55 17.38 -9.10
CA GLY A 311 11.36 16.00 -8.65
C GLY A 311 12.64 15.35 -8.11
N ARG A 312 12.59 14.02 -7.96
CA ARG A 312 13.71 13.19 -7.48
C ARG A 312 14.38 12.43 -8.63
N LYS A 313 15.66 12.11 -8.44
CA LYS A 313 16.40 11.17 -9.30
C LYS A 313 16.48 9.78 -8.68
N ASP A 314 16.57 9.72 -7.36
CA ASP A 314 16.69 8.47 -6.60
C ASP A 314 15.37 8.03 -6.01
N TYR A 315 15.24 6.72 -5.82
CA TYR A 315 14.07 6.12 -5.20
C TYR A 315 13.93 6.57 -3.74
N ALA A 316 12.71 6.94 -3.34
CA ALA A 316 12.37 7.31 -1.97
C ALA A 316 12.77 6.23 -0.95
N SER A 317 13.46 6.64 0.10
CA SER A 317 13.86 5.77 1.23
C SER A 317 12.66 5.20 2.00
N ILE A 318 11.59 5.99 2.15
CA ILE A 318 10.28 5.58 2.69
C ILE A 318 9.62 4.51 1.80
N GLY A 319 9.96 4.50 0.51
CA GLY A 319 9.43 3.57 -0.46
C GLY A 319 8.02 3.92 -0.94
N GLY A 320 7.13 2.91 -1.01
CA GLY A 320 5.84 3.03 -1.69
C GLY A 320 4.92 4.12 -1.13
N CYS A 321 4.94 4.34 0.20
CA CYS A 321 4.10 5.35 0.85
C CYS A 321 4.34 6.76 0.28
N TYR A 322 5.59 7.09 -0.07
CA TYR A 322 5.96 8.37 -0.67
C TYR A 322 5.18 8.64 -1.96
N TYR A 323 5.23 7.70 -2.91
CA TYR A 323 4.58 7.85 -4.22
C TYR A 323 3.05 7.79 -4.13
N SER A 324 2.53 6.99 -3.21
CA SER A 324 1.09 6.86 -2.99
C SER A 324 0.47 8.13 -2.40
N ALA A 325 1.12 8.77 -1.43
CA ALA A 325 0.70 10.08 -0.94
C ALA A 325 0.89 11.17 -2.01
N ARG A 326 2.01 11.15 -2.75
CA ARG A 326 2.27 12.08 -3.87
C ARG A 326 1.16 12.03 -4.92
N LEU A 327 0.72 10.82 -5.28
CA LEU A 327 -0.39 10.62 -6.21
C LEU A 327 -1.67 11.28 -5.70
N ALA A 328 -2.07 11.01 -4.46
CA ALA A 328 -3.28 11.59 -3.88
C ALA A 328 -3.26 13.13 -3.87
N VAL A 329 -2.11 13.73 -3.54
CA VAL A 329 -1.91 15.19 -3.62
C VAL A 329 -2.02 15.70 -5.06
N ALA A 330 -1.33 15.03 -6.01
CA ALA A 330 -1.35 15.42 -7.41
C ALA A 330 -2.78 15.36 -8.00
N GLU A 331 -3.56 14.33 -7.67
CA GLU A 331 -4.97 14.21 -8.06
C GLU A 331 -5.82 15.39 -7.57
N HIS A 332 -5.64 15.78 -6.31
CA HIS A 332 -6.36 16.92 -5.74
C HIS A 332 -6.00 18.24 -6.46
N LEU A 333 -4.70 18.50 -6.66
CA LEU A 333 -4.23 19.73 -7.32
C LEU A 333 -4.66 19.82 -8.80
N VAL A 334 -4.64 18.69 -9.52
CA VAL A 334 -5.16 18.63 -10.90
C VAL A 334 -6.66 18.97 -10.92
N ARG A 335 -7.45 18.42 -9.99
CA ARG A 335 -8.89 18.71 -9.90
C ARG A 335 -9.17 20.18 -9.59
N ARG A 336 -8.31 20.81 -8.78
CA ARG A 336 -8.40 22.24 -8.44
C ARG A 336 -7.90 23.17 -9.54
N GLY A 337 -7.12 22.66 -10.51
CA GLY A 337 -6.45 23.51 -11.50
C GLY A 337 -5.44 24.47 -10.87
N ARG A 338 -4.81 24.06 -9.76
CA ARG A 338 -3.86 24.88 -8.97
C ARG A 338 -2.57 24.12 -8.71
N GLN A 339 -1.55 24.85 -8.24
CA GLN A 339 -0.27 24.34 -7.76
C GLN A 339 -0.10 24.67 -6.27
N ALA A 340 0.66 23.86 -5.55
CA ALA A 340 1.07 24.16 -4.18
C ALA A 340 2.39 23.42 -3.84
N THR A 341 3.12 23.90 -2.84
CA THR A 341 4.03 23.04 -2.09
C THR A 341 3.19 22.20 -1.12
N ALA A 342 3.42 20.89 -1.07
CA ALA A 342 2.64 19.95 -0.27
C ALA A 342 3.51 19.23 0.75
N ILE A 343 3.11 19.26 2.02
CA ILE A 343 3.77 18.52 3.10
C ILE A 343 2.74 17.56 3.70
N VAL A 344 3.03 16.26 3.65
CA VAL A 344 2.20 15.23 4.27
C VAL A 344 2.90 14.75 5.52
N LEU A 345 2.25 14.91 6.67
CA LEU A 345 2.71 14.45 7.96
C LEU A 345 1.84 13.28 8.41
N ARG A 346 2.47 12.16 8.77
CA ARG A 346 1.78 10.96 9.24
C ARG A 346 2.30 10.54 10.60
N GLU A 347 1.43 10.49 11.60
CA GLU A 347 1.69 9.88 12.91
C GLU A 347 0.95 8.54 13.01
N ALA A 348 1.68 7.44 13.12
CA ALA A 348 1.11 6.12 13.39
C ALA A 348 1.04 5.89 14.91
N LEU A 349 -0.17 5.76 15.44
CA LEU A 349 -0.41 5.63 16.88
C LEU A 349 -0.02 4.24 17.41
N PRO A 350 0.27 4.08 18.72
CA PRO A 350 0.57 2.77 19.33
C PRO A 350 -0.51 1.69 19.13
N SER A 351 -1.76 2.11 18.94
CA SER A 351 -2.92 1.26 18.62
C SER A 351 -2.90 0.71 17.19
N TYR A 352 -2.01 1.19 16.32
CA TYR A 352 -1.78 0.64 14.99
C TYR A 352 -1.03 -0.70 15.06
N ILE A 353 -1.78 -1.77 15.31
CA ILE A 353 -1.26 -3.08 15.68
C ILE A 353 -0.53 -3.82 14.53
N LEU A 354 -0.86 -3.57 13.26
CA LEU A 354 -0.29 -4.27 12.09
C LEU A 354 -0.17 -3.38 10.85
N PRO A 355 0.73 -3.69 9.89
CA PRO A 355 0.81 -2.93 8.66
C PRO A 355 -0.39 -3.32 7.77
N VAL A 356 -1.21 -2.37 7.36
CA VAL A 356 -2.35 -2.67 6.47
C VAL A 356 -1.99 -2.56 4.99
N GLY A 357 -0.89 -1.88 4.66
CA GLY A 357 -0.38 -1.72 3.31
C GLY A 357 -0.34 -0.25 2.87
N VAL A 358 0.25 -0.03 1.69
CA VAL A 358 0.51 1.31 1.14
C VAL A 358 -0.78 2.06 0.79
N TRP A 359 -1.84 1.31 0.44
CA TRP A 359 -3.16 1.88 0.16
C TRP A 359 -3.67 2.79 1.28
N ASN A 360 -3.40 2.45 2.55
CA ASN A 360 -3.88 3.22 3.70
C ASN A 360 -3.34 4.65 3.69
N VAL A 361 -2.11 4.84 3.21
CA VAL A 361 -1.52 6.18 3.04
C VAL A 361 -2.26 6.93 1.94
N ARG A 362 -2.43 6.33 0.77
CA ARG A 362 -3.12 6.96 -0.37
C ARG A 362 -4.55 7.36 -0.02
N GLU A 363 -5.33 6.44 0.53
CA GLU A 363 -6.74 6.68 0.79
C GLU A 363 -6.96 7.61 1.99
N ASN A 364 -6.07 7.64 2.99
CA ASN A 364 -6.13 8.67 4.04
C ASN A 364 -5.82 10.07 3.51
N VAL A 365 -4.81 10.21 2.64
CA VAL A 365 -4.47 11.51 2.02
C VAL A 365 -5.61 11.98 1.12
N ARG A 366 -6.21 11.07 0.33
CA ARG A 366 -7.44 11.37 -0.45
C ARG A 366 -8.59 11.77 0.46
N ASN A 367 -8.83 11.04 1.55
CA ASN A 367 -9.89 11.35 2.51
C ASN A 367 -9.69 12.74 3.14
N ALA A 368 -8.47 13.08 3.54
CA ALA A 368 -8.13 14.41 4.04
C ALA A 368 -8.43 15.49 2.97
N LEU A 369 -7.91 15.31 1.76
CA LEU A 369 -8.02 16.27 0.65
C LEU A 369 -9.42 16.37 0.02
N ASN A 370 -10.34 15.47 0.36
CA ASN A 370 -11.75 15.55 -0.02
C ASN A 370 -12.59 16.34 1.00
N SER A 371 -12.04 16.63 2.18
CA SER A 371 -12.67 17.48 3.18
C SER A 371 -12.45 18.97 2.89
N ARG A 372 -13.20 19.84 3.57
CA ARG A 372 -13.00 21.29 3.46
C ARG A 372 -11.71 21.69 4.21
N PRO A 373 -10.80 22.47 3.60
CA PRO A 373 -9.59 22.91 4.27
C PRO A 373 -9.89 23.86 5.42
N ILE A 374 -8.96 23.89 6.37
CA ILE A 374 -8.82 24.98 7.33
C ILE A 374 -7.76 25.92 6.77
N GLU A 375 -8.16 27.16 6.53
CA GLU A 375 -7.33 28.17 5.89
C GLU A 375 -6.62 29.04 6.93
N PHE A 376 -5.37 29.41 6.63
CA PHE A 376 -4.55 30.29 7.45
C PHE A 376 -3.86 31.33 6.56
N ASP A 377 -3.73 32.54 7.10
CA ASP A 377 -3.01 33.65 6.44
C ASP A 377 -1.53 33.71 6.88
N ASP A 378 -1.17 33.08 7.99
CA ASP A 378 0.20 33.06 8.53
C ASP A 378 0.68 31.64 8.90
N GLU A 379 1.97 31.41 8.68
CA GLU A 379 2.63 30.11 8.88
C GLU A 379 2.66 29.68 10.35
N ASN A 380 2.74 30.63 11.29
CA ASN A 380 2.82 30.32 12.72
C ASN A 380 1.48 29.77 13.24
N SER A 381 0.36 30.40 12.89
CA SER A 381 -0.97 29.92 13.23
C SER A 381 -1.25 28.56 12.61
N ALA A 382 -0.86 28.37 11.34
CA ALA A 382 -0.97 27.09 10.65
C ALA A 382 -0.18 25.98 11.37
N LEU A 383 1.09 26.22 11.70
CA LEU A 383 1.93 25.25 12.39
C LEU A 383 1.47 24.96 13.82
N ASN A 384 1.04 25.98 14.57
CA ASN A 384 0.46 25.78 15.90
C ASN A 384 -0.78 24.87 15.83
N TYR A 385 -1.62 25.06 14.82
CA TYR A 385 -2.75 24.17 14.57
C TYR A 385 -2.27 22.74 14.26
N VAL A 386 -1.37 22.56 13.29
CA VAL A 386 -0.82 21.25 12.88
C VAL A 386 -0.26 20.48 14.07
N PHE A 387 0.62 21.11 14.86
CA PHE A 387 1.28 20.42 15.96
C PHE A 387 0.36 20.17 17.15
N SER A 388 -0.74 20.92 17.32
CA SER A 388 -1.77 20.62 18.33
C SER A 388 -2.54 19.31 18.04
N ARG A 389 -2.45 18.80 16.81
CA ARG A 389 -3.15 17.58 16.38
C ARG A 389 -2.32 16.31 16.57
N PHE A 390 -1.00 16.43 16.67
CA PHE A 390 -0.08 15.32 16.87
C PHE A 390 0.25 15.13 18.35
N HIS A 391 0.59 13.90 18.70
CA HIS A 391 1.14 13.61 20.02
C HIS A 391 2.67 13.78 20.03
N ILE A 392 3.34 13.58 18.89
CA ILE A 392 4.78 13.79 18.71
C ILE A 392 5.08 15.30 18.86
N PRO A 393 6.06 15.69 19.71
CA PRO A 393 6.41 17.09 19.89
C PRO A 393 6.87 17.78 18.60
N LYS A 394 6.52 19.06 18.44
CA LYS A 394 6.81 19.85 17.24
C LYS A 394 8.30 19.87 16.88
N GLU A 395 9.19 19.86 17.87
CA GLU A 395 10.65 19.92 17.68
C GLU A 395 11.18 18.68 16.97
N VAL A 396 10.50 17.54 17.11
CA VAL A 396 10.87 16.30 16.43
C VAL A 396 10.45 16.38 14.95
N TRP A 397 9.27 16.90 14.65
CA TRP A 397 8.82 17.12 13.26
C TRP A 397 9.71 18.10 12.51
N ILE A 398 9.93 19.29 13.08
CA ILE A 398 10.72 20.37 12.45
C ILE A 398 12.13 19.88 12.11
N ARG A 399 12.80 19.22 13.06
CA ARG A 399 14.18 18.73 12.87
C ARG A 399 14.32 17.68 11.76
N ASN A 400 13.25 16.92 11.48
CA ASN A 400 13.27 15.84 10.50
C ASN A 400 12.61 16.20 9.15
N SER A 401 11.92 17.33 9.07
CA SER A 401 11.26 17.79 7.85
C SER A 401 12.08 18.87 7.16
N LYS A 402 12.41 18.64 5.90
CA LYS A 402 13.17 19.58 5.11
C LYS A 402 12.35 20.78 4.67
N LEU A 403 11.11 20.58 4.23
CA LEU A 403 10.27 21.69 3.77
C LEU A 403 9.71 22.52 4.93
N LEU A 404 9.41 21.91 6.09
CA LEU A 404 9.06 22.68 7.30
C LEU A 404 10.25 23.50 7.80
N ASP A 405 11.45 22.93 7.81
CA ASP A 405 12.68 23.64 8.16
C ASP A 405 12.94 24.82 7.22
N PHE A 406 12.76 24.63 5.92
CA PHE A 406 12.83 25.72 4.94
C PHE A 406 11.79 26.80 5.23
N MET A 407 10.53 26.43 5.48
CA MET A 407 9.46 27.39 5.75
C MET A 407 9.78 28.27 6.97
N LEU A 408 10.33 27.69 8.04
CA LEU A 408 10.63 28.40 9.28
C LEU A 408 11.88 29.30 9.21
N HIS A 409 12.87 28.94 8.38
CA HIS A 409 14.14 29.65 8.30
C HIS A 409 14.29 30.54 7.06
N GLN A 410 13.33 30.52 6.13
CA GLN A 410 13.40 31.36 4.95
C GLN A 410 13.15 32.83 5.35
N VAL A 411 14.21 33.63 5.31
CA VAL A 411 14.09 35.09 5.28
C VAL A 411 13.37 35.45 3.99
N LYS A 412 12.09 35.81 4.07
CA LYS A 412 11.32 36.32 2.93
C LYS A 412 12.01 37.59 2.44
N PHE A 413 12.81 37.51 1.38
CA PHE A 413 13.26 38.69 0.65
C PHE A 413 12.03 39.32 0.00
N HIS A 414 11.35 40.20 0.74
CA HIS A 414 10.43 41.17 0.16
C HIS A 414 11.27 42.23 -0.56
N GLY A 415 11.24 42.18 -1.89
CA GLY A 415 11.74 43.26 -2.74
C GLY A 415 12.89 42.82 -3.64
N LEU A 416 12.56 42.61 -4.92
CA LEU A 416 13.01 43.46 -6.01
C LEU A 416 12.05 43.19 -7.18
N TYR A 417 11.32 44.24 -7.56
CA TYR A 417 10.40 44.31 -8.68
C TYR A 417 11.08 44.06 -10.02
#